data_AF-A0A150H404-F1
#
_entry.id   AF-A0A150H404-F1
#
_cell.length_a   1.000
_cell.length_b   1.000
_cell.length_c   1.000
_cell.angle_alpha   90.00
_cell.angle_beta   90.00
_cell.angle_gamma   90.00
#
_symmetry.space_group_name_H-M   'P 1'
#
loop_
_entity.id
_entity.type
_entity.pdbx_description
1 polymer ?
#
loop_
_entity_poly.entity_id
_entity_poly.type
_entity_poly.pdbx_seq_one_letter_code
_entity_poly.pdbx_strand_id
1 'polypeptide(L)' 'MDWLYSLQGGKSPMEYINEVEPIKVEGLVVASYGSDDPALGCPVEYICLKGTSYENPAVCKYTGNRYYSDTWKYGAHHH' A
#
# COMPACT_ATOMS: atom_id res chain seq x y z
N MET A 1 16.49 12.64 12.78
CA MET A 1 15.82 13.77 12.12
C MET A 1 14.41 13.83 12.66
N ASP A 2 14.20 14.57 13.75
CA ASP A 2 12.87 14.76 14.33
C ASP A 2 12.30 16.10 13.84
N TRP A 3 11.71 16.07 12.64
CA TRP A 3 11.08 17.23 12.01
C TRP A 3 9.76 17.62 12.70
N LEU A 4 9.20 16.72 13.50
CA LEU A 4 7.91 16.87 14.12
C LEU A 4 8.08 17.45 15.53
N TYR A 5 8.08 18.78 15.63
CA TYR A 5 8.28 19.49 16.89
C TYR A 5 7.02 19.57 17.77
N SER A 6 5.83 19.39 17.20
CA SER A 6 4.56 19.53 17.90
C SER A 6 3.56 18.47 17.44
N LEU A 7 3.39 17.43 18.25
CA LEU A 7 2.16 16.63 18.27
C LEU A 7 1.32 17.17 19.44
N GLN A 8 0.37 18.05 19.16
CA GLN A 8 -0.64 18.47 20.16
C GLN A 8 -1.60 17.29 20.44
N GLY A 9 -1.07 16.18 20.99
CA GLY A 9 -1.80 14.95 21.27
C GLY A 9 -2.15 14.07 20.06
N GLY A 10 -1.70 14.41 18.85
CA GLY A 10 -1.90 13.60 17.64
C GLY A 10 -0.85 12.48 17.49
N LYS A 11 -1.12 11.50 16.61
CA LYS A 11 -0.11 10.51 16.20
C LYS A 11 0.76 11.07 15.07
N SER A 12 1.99 10.62 14.96
CA SER A 12 2.85 10.91 13.81
C SER A 12 2.27 10.28 12.53
N PRO A 13 2.58 10.82 11.34
CA PRO A 13 2.18 10.19 10.08
C PRO A 13 2.62 8.72 9.97
N MET A 14 3.80 8.39 10.52
CA MET A 14 4.30 7.02 10.54
C MET A 14 3.48 6.09 11.44
N GLU A 15 2.98 6.58 12.57
CA GLU A 15 2.08 5.81 13.41
C GLU A 15 0.74 5.58 12.72
N TYR A 16 0.15 6.62 12.13
CA TYR A 16 -1.12 6.50 11.40
C TYR A 16 -1.07 5.45 10.29
N ILE A 17 -0.03 5.46 9.45
CA ILE A 17 0.04 4.50 8.33
C ILE A 17 0.34 3.08 8.82
N ASN A 18 1.08 2.92 9.91
CA ASN A 18 1.40 1.60 10.45
C ASN A 18 0.18 0.90 11.08
N GLU A 19 -0.83 1.65 11.52
CA GLU A 19 -2.09 1.11 12.06
C GLU A 19 -3.04 0.57 10.98
N VAL A 20 -2.89 1.01 9.73
CA VAL A 20 -3.77 0.59 8.63
C VAL A 20 -3.38 -0.80 8.14
N GLU A 21 -4.32 -1.75 8.15
CA GLU A 21 -4.06 -3.12 7.66
C GLU A 21 -3.69 -3.13 6.17
N PRO A 22 -2.85 -4.10 5.72
CA PRO A 22 -2.58 -4.30 4.31
C PRO A 22 -3.84 -4.62 3.48
N ILE A 23 -3.94 -4.01 2.32
CA ILE A 23 -5.06 -4.16 1.38
C ILE A 23 -4.85 -5.42 0.54
N LYS A 24 -5.81 -6.34 0.58
CA LYS A 24 -5.82 -7.50 -0.32
C LYS A 24 -6.23 -7.07 -1.73
N VAL A 25 -5.46 -7.51 -2.73
CA VAL A 25 -5.75 -7.28 -4.14
C VAL A 25 -5.84 -8.61 -4.87
N GLU A 26 -6.93 -8.80 -5.60
CA GLU A 26 -7.11 -9.95 -6.50
C GLU A 26 -6.36 -9.69 -7.81
N GLY A 27 -5.09 -10.14 -7.88
CA GLY A 27 -4.27 -9.99 -9.08
C GLY A 27 -2.78 -9.98 -8.79
N LEU A 28 -1.98 -9.81 -9.85
CA LEU A 28 -0.51 -9.76 -9.74
C LEU A 28 0.06 -8.35 -9.68
N VAL A 29 -0.73 -7.34 -10.06
CA VAL A 29 -0.29 -5.94 -10.10
C VAL A 29 -1.42 -5.06 -9.55
N VAL A 30 -1.07 -4.09 -8.71
CA VAL A 30 -1.97 -3.02 -8.26
C VAL A 30 -1.50 -1.68 -8.81
N ALA A 31 -2.45 -0.82 -9.17
CA ALA A 31 -2.21 0.59 -9.45
C ALA A 31 -2.59 1.40 -8.21
N SER A 32 -1.59 2.03 -7.56
CA SER A 32 -1.80 2.88 -6.39
C SER A 32 -1.88 4.34 -6.83
N TYR A 33 -3.09 4.91 -6.78
CA TYR A 33 -3.39 6.30 -7.17
C TYR A 33 -3.27 7.30 -6.01
N GLY A 34 -3.36 6.82 -4.76
CA GLY A 34 -3.36 7.65 -3.54
C GLY A 34 -4.66 8.41 -3.25
N SER A 35 -5.53 8.57 -4.24
CA SER A 35 -6.90 9.09 -4.11
C SER A 35 -7.77 8.43 -5.18
N ASP A 36 -9.09 8.36 -4.93
CA ASP A 36 -10.07 7.94 -5.95
C ASP A 36 -10.21 8.99 -7.07
N ASP A 37 -9.84 10.24 -6.78
CA ASP A 37 -9.70 11.30 -7.80
C ASP A 37 -8.26 11.30 -8.34
N PRO A 38 -8.04 10.93 -9.61
CA PRO A 38 -6.71 10.92 -10.22
C PRO A 38 -6.03 12.30 -10.25
N ALA A 39 -6.78 13.40 -10.14
CA ALA A 39 -6.23 14.75 -10.09
C ALA A 39 -5.70 15.16 -8.71
N LEU A 40 -6.08 14.44 -7.65
CA LEU A 40 -5.70 14.75 -6.25
C LEU A 40 -4.74 13.71 -5.64
N GLY A 41 -4.39 12.69 -6.41
CA GLY A 41 -3.51 11.60 -6.00
C GLY A 41 -2.02 11.89 -6.16
N CYS A 42 -1.21 10.90 -5.79
CA CYS A 42 0.20 10.86 -6.16
C CYS A 42 0.35 10.32 -7.60
N PRO A 43 1.55 10.42 -8.22
CA PRO A 43 1.81 9.67 -9.45
C PRO A 43 1.45 8.19 -9.28
N VAL A 44 0.82 7.61 -10.30
CA VAL A 44 0.38 6.20 -10.24
C VAL A 44 1.60 5.29 -10.10
N GLU A 45 1.62 4.49 -9.05
CA GLU A 45 2.61 3.44 -8.88
C GLU A 45 2.00 2.07 -9.22
N TYR A 46 2.59 1.39 -10.21
CA TYR A 46 2.27 0.01 -10.52
C TYR A 46 3.17 -0.91 -9.71
N ILE A 47 2.59 -1.71 -8.81
CA ILE A 47 3.32 -2.52 -7.84
C ILE A 47 3.06 -4.00 -8.15
N CYS A 48 4.13 -4.78 -8.35
CA CYS A 48 4.05 -6.23 -8.47
C CYS A 48 3.78 -6.86 -7.11
N LEU A 49 2.74 -7.67 -7.02
CA LEU A 49 2.30 -8.35 -5.80
C LEU A 49 2.70 -9.83 -5.76
N LYS A 50 3.40 -10.33 -6.78
CA LYS A 50 3.92 -11.70 -6.77
C LYS A 50 4.89 -11.88 -5.60
N GLY A 51 4.64 -12.89 -4.77
CA GLY A 51 5.46 -13.17 -3.59
C GLY A 51 5.09 -12.37 -2.34
N THR A 52 4.06 -11.51 -2.41
CA THR A 52 3.57 -10.79 -1.23
C THR A 52 2.66 -11.67 -0.36
N SER A 53 2.46 -11.25 0.88
CA SER A 53 1.51 -11.86 1.84
C SER A 53 1.01 -10.78 2.80
N TYR A 54 0.07 -11.11 3.67
CA TYR A 54 -0.41 -10.18 4.69
C TYR A 54 0.75 -9.72 5.60
N GLU A 55 1.65 -10.62 5.97
CA GLU A 55 2.80 -10.35 6.84
C GLU A 55 3.98 -9.69 6.10
N ASN A 56 4.05 -9.88 4.79
CA ASN A 56 5.06 -9.28 3.92
C ASN A 56 4.42 -8.59 2.70
N PRO A 57 3.73 -7.45 2.92
CA PRO A 57 3.06 -6.72 1.85
C PRO A 57 4.04 -5.83 1.08
N ALA A 58 3.70 -5.50 -0.17
CA ALA A 58 4.39 -4.44 -0.90
C ALA A 58 3.90 -3.07 -0.43
N VAL A 59 4.80 -2.09 -0.32
CA VAL A 59 4.48 -0.75 0.17
C VAL A 59 4.55 0.24 -0.99
N CYS A 60 3.50 1.06 -1.16
CA CYS A 60 3.54 2.17 -2.10
C CYS A 60 4.53 3.24 -1.61
N LYS A 61 5.43 3.67 -2.49
CA LYS A 61 6.48 4.64 -2.18
C LYS A 61 5.95 6.03 -1.86
N TYR A 62 4.76 6.37 -2.39
CA TYR A 62 4.17 7.69 -2.25
C TYR A 62 3.21 7.81 -1.07
N THR A 63 2.38 6.79 -0.84
CA THR A 63 1.32 6.84 0.17
C THR A 63 1.64 6.06 1.43
N GLY A 64 2.57 5.11 1.36
CA GLY A 64 2.81 4.15 2.44
C GLY A 64 1.75 3.05 2.54
N ASN A 65 0.71 3.05 1.68
CA ASN A 65 -0.29 1.98 1.66
C ASN A 65 0.37 0.64 1.37
N ARG A 66 -0.10 -0.39 2.08
CA ARG A 66 0.42 -1.75 1.99
C ARG A 66 -0.55 -2.61 1.19
N TYR A 67 -0.03 -3.37 0.24
CA TYR A 67 -0.83 -4.23 -0.64
C TYR A 67 -0.27 -5.64 -0.63
N TYR A 68 -1.17 -6.63 -0.69
CA TYR A 68 -0.77 -8.02 -0.88
C TYR A 68 -1.76 -8.76 -1.77
N SER A 69 -1.30 -9.88 -2.32
CA SER A 69 -2.10 -10.82 -3.09
C SER A 69 -1.77 -12.23 -2.64
N ASP A 70 -2.76 -13.12 -2.61
CA ASP A 70 -2.56 -14.57 -2.45
C ASP A 70 -2.82 -15.34 -3.75
N THR A 71 -3.37 -14.69 -4.79
CA THR A 71 -3.70 -15.31 -6.08
C THR A 71 -2.46 -15.74 -6.85
N TRP A 72 -1.31 -15.09 -6.62
CA TRP A 72 -0.05 -15.49 -7.23
C TRP A 72 0.40 -16.91 -6.86
N LYS A 73 -0.07 -17.46 -5.73
CA LYS A 73 0.26 -18.82 -5.27
C LYS A 73 -0.40 -19.90 -6.13
N TYR A 74 -1.58 -19.61 -6.67
CA TYR A 74 -2.37 -20.54 -7.47
C TYR A 74 -2.10 -20.40 -8.98
N GLY A 75 -1.14 -19.56 -9.34
CA GLY A 75 -0.51 -19.48 -10.66
C GLY A 75 -1.45 -19.65 -11.85
N ALA A 76 -1.98 -18.54 -12.38
CA ALA A 76 -2.29 -18.39 -13.81
C ALA A 76 -2.89 -19.63 -14.53
N HIS A 77 -3.84 -20.34 -13.91
CA HIS A 77 -4.76 -21.18 -14.65
C HIS A 77 -5.78 -20.24 -15.26
N HIS A 78 -5.50 -19.81 -16.49
CA HIS A 78 -6.51 -19.27 -17.38
C HIS A 78 -7.71 -20.22 -17.36
N HIS A 79 -8.88 -19.71 -16.97
CA HIS A 79 -10.15 -20.22 -17.46
C HIS A 79 -10.40 -19.60 -18.83
#